data_AF-A0A9W8TE70-F1
#
_entry.id   AF-A0A9W8TE70-F1
#
_cell.length_a   1.000
_cell.length_b   1.000
_cell.length_c   1.000
_cell.angle_alpha   90.00
_cell.angle_beta   90.00
_cell.angle_gamma   90.00
#
_symmetry.space_group_name_H-M   'P 1'
#
loop_
_entity.id
_entity.type
_entity.pdbx_description
1 polymer ?
#
loop_
_entity_poly.entity_id
_entity_poly.type
_entity_poly.pdbx_seq_one_letter_code
_entity_poly.pdbx_strand_id
1 'polypeptide(L)'
;MCKLAAEDEYDWLTVDPWEAGSPTTIPTAQVLDHANYEVNEVMGGIECDDGTKKSAKIVLLAGLDLVQTMSTPGVWEKRELDHILSRYGLFALERQGTETEPALESLRQWRQNIHIPRKRSMCSINSQMSINVVRV
;
A
#
# COMPACT_ATOMS: atom_id res chain seq x y z
N MET A 1 6.06 -19.51 -0.46
CA MET A 1 5.20 -19.26 -1.64
C MET A 1 5.43 -17.86 -2.21
N CYS A 2 5.19 -16.78 -1.45
CA CYS A 2 5.35 -15.41 -1.96
C CYS A 2 6.77 -15.06 -2.43
N LYS A 3 7.80 -15.57 -1.75
CA LYS A 3 9.20 -15.32 -2.12
C LYS A 3 9.53 -15.83 -3.53
N LEU A 4 9.15 -17.08 -3.84
CA LEU A 4 9.35 -17.67 -5.16
C LEU A 4 8.58 -16.91 -6.26
N ALA A 5 7.35 -16.48 -5.97
CA ALA A 5 6.55 -15.70 -6.91
C ALA A 5 7.13 -14.30 -7.21
N ALA A 6 7.88 -13.73 -6.27
CA ALA A 6 8.55 -12.44 -6.46
C ALA A 6 9.88 -12.60 -7.21
N GLU A 7 10.67 -13.62 -6.85
CA GLU A 7 12.02 -13.84 -7.40
C GLU A 7 12.03 -14.20 -8.90
N ASP A 8 11.01 -14.87 -9.41
CA ASP A 8 11.00 -15.35 -10.80
C ASP A 8 10.54 -14.31 -11.84
N GLU A 9 9.78 -13.28 -11.42
CA GLU A 9 9.13 -12.34 -12.37
C GLU A 9 9.48 -10.85 -12.15
N TYR A 10 9.94 -10.43 -10.96
CA TYR A 10 10.03 -9.01 -10.62
C TYR A 10 11.29 -8.66 -9.82
N ASP A 11 12.26 -7.99 -10.45
CA ASP A 11 13.49 -7.51 -9.80
C ASP A 11 13.25 -6.43 -8.72
N TRP A 12 12.07 -5.80 -8.72
CA TRP A 12 11.71 -4.67 -7.85
C TRP A 12 10.78 -5.05 -6.69
N LEU A 13 10.30 -6.29 -6.65
CA LEU A 13 9.36 -6.76 -5.64
C LEU A 13 10.07 -7.69 -4.66
N THR A 14 10.04 -7.34 -3.37
CA THR A 14 10.64 -8.14 -2.31
C THR A 14 9.59 -8.54 -1.28
N VAL A 15 9.83 -9.65 -0.59
CA VAL A 15 8.95 -10.14 0.48
C VAL A 15 9.65 -9.96 1.82
N ASP A 16 8.99 -9.27 2.73
CA ASP A 16 9.44 -9.09 4.11
C ASP A 16 8.80 -10.16 5.02
N PRO A 17 9.58 -11.02 5.71
CA PRO A 17 9.06 -12.04 6.62
C PRO A 17 8.78 -11.52 8.06
N TRP A 18 9.10 -10.27 8.39
CA TRP A 18 9.07 -9.73 9.75
C TRP A 18 7.70 -9.85 10.43
N GLU A 19 6.64 -9.46 9.72
CA GLU A 19 5.27 -9.56 10.23
C GLU A 19 4.87 -11.02 10.49
N ALA A 20 5.15 -11.91 9.53
CA ALA A 20 4.79 -13.32 9.60
C ALA A 20 5.62 -14.12 10.63
N GLY A 21 6.84 -13.67 10.93
CA GLY A 21 7.70 -14.27 11.94
C GLY A 21 7.29 -13.93 13.38
N SER A 22 6.40 -12.97 13.57
CA SER A 22 6.00 -12.50 14.89
C SER A 22 4.98 -13.45 15.54
N PRO A 23 5.11 -13.75 16.84
CA PRO A 23 4.24 -14.70 17.54
C PRO A 23 2.82 -14.18 17.80
N THR A 24 2.59 -12.88 17.59
CA THR A 24 1.33 -12.19 17.82
C THR A 24 0.93 -11.40 16.59
N THR A 25 -0.38 -11.19 16.39
CA THR A 25 -0.89 -10.31 15.34
C THR A 25 -0.39 -8.88 15.57
N ILE A 26 0.32 -8.34 14.58
CA ILE A 26 0.83 -6.97 14.60
C ILE A 26 -0.15 -6.08 13.82
N PRO A 27 -0.53 -4.91 14.37
CA PRO A 27 -1.35 -3.94 13.64
C PRO A 27 -0.63 -3.42 12.39
N THR A 28 -1.38 -3.20 11.30
CA THR A 28 -0.83 -2.72 10.02
C THR A 28 -0.07 -1.39 10.18
N ALA A 29 -0.51 -0.52 11.09
CA ALA A 29 0.21 0.72 11.43
C ALA A 29 1.66 0.48 11.87
N GLN A 30 1.90 -0.54 12.69
CA GLN A 30 3.24 -0.88 13.18
C GLN A 30 4.10 -1.51 12.10
N VAL A 31 3.50 -2.32 11.22
CA VAL A 31 4.18 -2.88 10.04
C VAL A 31 4.68 -1.75 9.13
N LEU A 32 3.84 -0.74 8.88
CA LEU A 32 4.22 0.42 8.09
C LEU A 32 5.31 1.27 8.76
N ASP A 33 5.24 1.44 10.09
CA ASP A 33 6.30 2.11 10.86
C ASP A 33 7.63 1.38 10.77
N HIS A 34 7.62 0.05 10.86
CA HIS A 34 8.80 -0.78 10.71
C HIS A 34 9.38 -0.66 9.30
N ALA A 35 8.55 -0.83 8.26
CA ALA A 35 9.00 -0.68 6.88
C ALA A 35 9.60 0.71 6.60
N ASN A 36 8.99 1.77 7.15
CA ASN A 36 9.52 3.12 7.04
C ASN A 36 10.89 3.27 7.74
N TYR A 37 11.04 2.70 8.93
CA TYR A 37 12.32 2.71 9.65
C TYR A 37 13.42 1.97 8.87
N GLU A 38 13.15 0.77 8.39
CA GLU A 38 14.13 -0.01 7.62
C GLU A 38 14.54 0.71 6.32
N VAL A 39 13.57 1.29 5.60
CA VAL A 39 13.86 1.96 4.33
C VAL A 39 14.54 3.31 4.52
N ASN A 40 14.05 4.14 5.44
CA ASN A 40 14.52 5.52 5.58
C ASN A 40 15.66 5.69 6.57
N GLU A 41 15.65 4.96 7.69
CA GLU A 41 16.65 5.11 8.75
C GLU A 41 17.81 4.12 8.55
N VAL A 42 17.52 2.85 8.23
CA VAL A 42 18.57 1.82 8.09
C VAL A 42 19.24 1.89 6.72
N MET A 43 18.46 1.91 5.62
CA MET A 43 19.01 2.04 4.26
C MET A 43 19.39 3.49 3.91
N GLY A 44 18.89 4.47 4.67
CA GLY A 44 19.15 5.89 4.44
C GLY A 44 18.36 6.49 3.28
N GLY A 45 17.26 5.85 2.87
CA GLY A 45 16.40 6.30 1.77
C GLY A 45 16.84 5.83 0.38
N ILE A 46 16.26 6.46 -0.64
CA ILE A 46 16.48 6.15 -2.06
C ILE A 46 17.64 7.00 -2.58
N GLU A 47 18.63 6.35 -3.15
CA GLU A 47 19.71 7.01 -3.88
C GLU A 47 19.20 7.46 -5.25
N CYS A 48 19.27 8.77 -5.49
CA CYS A 48 18.95 9.36 -6.80
C CYS A 48 20.16 9.31 -7.72
N ASP A 49 19.95 9.43 -9.03
CA ASP A 49 21.03 9.47 -10.04
C ASP A 49 22.08 10.58 -9.80
N ASP A 50 21.69 11.62 -9.07
CA ASP A 50 22.54 12.75 -8.66
C ASP A 50 23.40 12.44 -7.41
N GLY A 51 23.39 11.20 -6.92
CA GLY A 51 24.12 10.75 -5.72
C GLY A 51 23.52 11.26 -4.40
N THR A 52 22.40 11.98 -4.44
CA THR A 52 21.68 12.44 -3.25
C THR A 52 20.73 11.35 -2.74
N LYS A 53 20.68 11.17 -1.42
CA LYS A 53 19.70 10.27 -0.80
C LYS A 53 18.46 11.04 -0.38
N LYS A 54 17.29 10.55 -0.79
CA LYS A 54 15.98 11.12 -0.45
C LYS A 54 15.16 10.11 0.32
N SER A 55 14.40 10.58 1.31
CA SER A 55 13.47 9.70 2.03
C SER A 55 12.41 9.14 1.08
N ALA A 56 12.25 7.82 1.12
CA ALA A 56 11.19 7.08 0.45
C ALA A 56 9.85 7.38 1.11
N LYS A 57 8.82 7.62 0.29
CA LYS A 57 7.44 7.66 0.77
C LYS A 57 6.86 6.26 0.76
N ILE A 58 6.59 5.72 1.95
CA ILE A 58 5.89 4.43 2.11
C ILE A 58 4.39 4.67 1.93
N VAL A 59 3.73 3.80 1.16
CA VAL A 59 2.30 3.84 0.87
C VAL A 59 1.73 2.43 1.02
N LEU A 60 0.56 2.31 1.65
CA LEU A 60 -0.14 1.04 1.75
C LEU A 60 -0.80 0.71 0.42
N LEU A 61 -0.48 -0.43 -0.19
CA LEU A 61 -1.20 -0.93 -1.38
C LEU A 61 -2.24 -1.96 -0.94
N ALA A 62 -3.51 -1.73 -1.26
CA ALA A 62 -4.58 -2.65 -0.89
C ALA A 62 -5.69 -2.73 -1.95
N GLY A 63 -6.58 -3.71 -1.79
CA GLY A 63 -7.83 -3.77 -2.53
C GLY A 63 -8.86 -2.78 -1.98
N LEU A 64 -9.86 -2.44 -2.79
CA LEU A 64 -10.97 -1.59 -2.37
C LEU A 64 -11.79 -2.20 -1.21
N ASP A 65 -11.80 -3.54 -1.10
CA ASP A 65 -12.40 -4.24 0.04
C ASP A 65 -11.83 -3.74 1.38
N LEU A 66 -10.52 -3.45 1.45
CA LEU A 66 -9.90 -2.92 2.67
C LEU A 66 -10.41 -1.50 2.97
N VAL A 67 -10.53 -0.65 1.95
CA VAL A 67 -11.09 0.70 2.09
C VAL A 67 -12.52 0.65 2.65
N GLN A 68 -13.33 -0.31 2.20
CA GLN A 68 -14.68 -0.51 2.71
C GLN A 68 -14.68 -0.90 4.19
N THR A 69 -13.77 -1.78 4.62
CA THR A 69 -13.64 -2.11 6.05
C THR A 69 -13.18 -0.91 6.88
N MET A 70 -12.26 -0.09 6.36
CA MET A 70 -11.81 1.15 7.01
C MET A 70 -12.93 2.19 7.14
N SER A 71 -13.90 2.15 6.23
CA SER A 71 -15.08 3.02 6.24
C SER A 71 -16.18 2.52 7.19
N THR A 72 -16.06 1.29 7.71
CA THR A 72 -17.05 0.67 8.58
C THR A 72 -16.78 1.05 10.04
N PRO A 73 -17.71 1.72 10.73
CA PRO A 73 -17.53 2.11 12.12
C PRO A 73 -17.31 0.90 13.04
N GLY A 74 -16.31 0.97 13.92
CA GLY A 74 -16.05 -0.04 14.93
C GLY A 74 -15.13 -1.20 14.51
N VAL A 75 -14.74 -1.27 13.22
CA VAL A 75 -13.74 -2.24 12.75
C VAL A 75 -12.32 -1.75 13.02
N TRP A 76 -12.08 -0.46 12.79
CA TRP A 76 -10.77 0.17 12.97
C TRP A 76 -10.82 1.26 14.02
N GLU A 77 -9.76 1.39 14.80
CA GLU A 77 -9.60 2.54 15.69
C GLU A 77 -9.32 3.80 14.88
N LYS A 78 -9.98 4.91 15.23
CA LYS A 78 -9.78 6.19 14.52
C LYS A 78 -8.33 6.66 14.56
N ARG A 79 -7.62 6.39 15.65
CA ARG A 79 -6.21 6.74 15.81
C ARG A 79 -5.32 5.94 14.85
N GLU A 80 -5.66 4.66 14.64
CA GLU A 80 -4.92 3.80 13.72
C GLU A 80 -5.17 4.22 12.26
N LEU A 81 -6.43 4.51 11.90
CA LEU A 81 -6.76 5.05 10.58
C LEU A 81 -6.06 6.39 10.32
N ASP A 82 -6.04 7.28 11.31
CA ASP A 82 -5.34 8.56 11.18
C ASP A 82 -3.85 8.35 10.96
N HIS A 83 -3.23 7.45 11.73
CA HIS A 83 -1.81 7.13 11.58
C HIS A 83 -1.49 6.58 10.18
N ILE A 84 -2.26 5.61 9.69
CA ILE A 84 -2.03 4.99 8.38
C ILE A 84 -2.28 6.00 7.25
N LEU A 85 -3.44 6.65 7.24
CA LEU A 85 -3.90 7.46 6.12
C LEU A 85 -3.30 8.87 6.12
N SER A 86 -2.94 9.44 7.27
CA SER A 86 -2.30 10.75 7.36
C SER A 86 -0.80 10.66 7.06
N ARG A 87 -0.11 9.65 7.59
CA ARG A 87 1.36 9.54 7.50
C ARG A 87 1.84 8.87 6.21
N TYR A 88 1.24 7.74 5.83
CA TYR A 88 1.69 6.91 4.72
C TYR A 88 0.85 7.14 3.47
N GLY A 89 -0.47 7.05 3.64
CA GLY A 89 -1.43 7.07 2.54
C GLY A 89 -1.73 5.66 2.01
N LEU A 90 -2.74 5.60 1.15
CA LEU A 90 -3.34 4.36 0.68
C LEU A 90 -3.51 4.39 -0.83
N PHE A 91 -3.02 3.36 -1.50
CA PHE A 91 -3.24 3.09 -2.90
C PHE A 91 -4.22 1.93 -3.00
N ALA A 92 -5.46 2.20 -3.40
CA ALA A 92 -6.51 1.20 -3.43
C ALA A 92 -6.85 0.79 -4.88
N LEU A 93 -6.72 -0.50 -5.16
CA LEU A 93 -7.01 -1.06 -6.48
C LEU A 93 -8.49 -1.46 -6.57
N GLU A 94 -9.17 -0.92 -7.58
CA GLU A 94 -10.57 -1.24 -7.89
C GLU A 94 -10.66 -2.59 -8.63
N ARG A 95 -11.58 -3.45 -8.17
CA ARG A 95 -12.09 -4.59 -8.95
C ARG A 95 -13.43 -4.17 -9.57
N GLN A 96 -13.67 -4.57 -10.83
CA GLN A 96 -14.80 -4.10 -11.63
C GLN A 96 -16.12 -4.01 -10.85
N GLY A 97 -16.78 -2.84 -10.91
CA GLY A 97 -18.16 -2.67 -10.46
C GLY A 97 -18.35 -2.39 -8.97
N THR A 98 -17.30 -1.96 -8.25
CA THR A 98 -17.42 -1.66 -6.82
C THR A 98 -17.59 -0.16 -6.60
N GLU A 99 -18.68 0.28 -5.98
CA GLU A 99 -18.91 1.69 -5.66
C GLU A 99 -17.92 2.18 -4.59
N THR A 100 -17.08 3.15 -4.97
CA THR A 100 -16.02 3.72 -4.10
C THR A 100 -16.51 4.93 -3.31
N GLU A 101 -17.48 5.64 -3.87
CA GLU A 101 -17.94 6.95 -3.41
C GLU A 101 -18.50 6.92 -1.97
N PRO A 102 -19.31 5.94 -1.55
CA PRO A 102 -19.83 5.88 -0.19
C PRO A 102 -18.73 5.61 0.85
N ALA A 103 -17.73 4.80 0.51
CA ALA A 103 -16.60 4.51 1.40
C ALA A 103 -15.70 5.75 1.57
N LEU A 104 -15.44 6.45 0.46
CA LEU A 104 -14.67 7.70 0.47
C LEU A 104 -15.35 8.85 1.21
N GLU A 105 -16.67 8.80 1.39
CA GLU A 105 -17.44 9.76 2.18
C GLU A 105 -17.01 9.74 3.65
N SER A 106 -16.93 8.55 4.24
CA SER A 106 -16.48 8.33 5.62
C SER A 106 -15.01 8.69 5.81
N LEU A 107 -14.21 8.58 4.75
CA LEU A 107 -12.77 8.84 4.75
C LEU A 107 -12.40 10.22 4.16
N ARG A 108 -13.36 11.14 4.03
CA ARG A 108 -13.18 12.46 3.41
C ARG A 108 -11.98 13.24 3.91
N GLN A 109 -11.71 13.17 5.23
CA GLN A 109 -10.59 13.90 5.85
C GLN A 109 -9.21 13.45 5.35
N TRP A 110 -9.08 12.20 4.90
CA TRP A 110 -7.82 11.67 4.36
C TRP A 110 -7.86 11.46 2.84
N ARG A 111 -8.91 11.95 2.16
CA ARG A 111 -9.13 11.73 0.72
C ARG A 111 -7.95 12.14 -0.15
N GLN A 112 -7.20 13.15 0.27
CA GLN A 112 -5.99 13.61 -0.42
C GLN A 112 -4.83 12.60 -0.44
N ASN A 113 -4.81 11.67 0.52
CA ASN A 113 -3.79 10.62 0.66
C ASN A 113 -4.30 9.25 0.20
N ILE A 114 -5.55 9.16 -0.28
CA ILE A 114 -6.14 7.94 -0.82
C ILE A 114 -6.16 8.05 -2.34
N HIS A 115 -5.44 7.16 -3.00
CA HIS A 115 -5.31 7.11 -4.45
C HIS A 115 -5.99 5.86 -4.99
N ILE A 116 -7.02 6.07 -5.82
CA ILE A 116 -7.71 4.99 -6.52
C ILE A 116 -7.44 5.17 -8.02
N PRO A 117 -6.42 4.50 -8.59
CA PRO A 117 -6.24 4.53 -10.02
C PRO A 117 -7.43 3.85 -10.69
N ARG A 118 -8.24 4.62 -11.43
CA ARG A 118 -9.25 4.03 -12.30
C ARG A 118 -8.56 3.31 -13.44
N LYS A 119 -8.56 1.98 -13.41
CA LYS A 119 -8.08 1.16 -14.53
C LYS A 119 -9.11 1.25 -15.66
N ARG A 120 -8.97 2.22 -16.57
CA ARG A 120 -9.63 2.16 -17.88
C ARG A 120 -8.85 1.17 -18.75
N SER A 121 -8.99 -0.12 -18.49
CA SER A 121 -8.60 -1.17 -19.43
C SER A 121 -9.29 -2.48 -19.09
N MET A 122 -10.13 -2.88 -20.04
CA MET A 122 -10.92 -4.09 -20.17
C MET A 122 -10.00 -5.32 -20.19
N CYS A 123 -9.64 -5.88 -19.04
CA CYS A 123 -9.07 -7.22 -18.99
C CYS A 123 -9.81 -8.03 -17.94
N SER A 124 -10.84 -8.75 -18.40
CA SER A 124 -11.06 -10.10 -17.88
C SER A 124 -9.74 -10.84 -17.99
N ILE A 125 -9.36 -11.43 -16.87
CA ILE A 125 -8.22 -12.32 -16.63
C ILE A 125 -7.94 -13.15 -17.89
N ASN A 126 -6.97 -12.71 -18.68
CA ASN A 126 -6.18 -13.52 -19.59
C ASN A 126 -4.82 -12.85 -19.64
N SER A 127 -3.80 -13.68 -19.44
CA SER A 127 -2.40 -13.33 -19.24
C SER A 127 -1.93 -12.20 -20.16
N GLN A 128 -1.13 -11.27 -19.62
CA GLN A 128 -0.60 -10.04 -20.23
C GLN A 128 -1.43 -8.77 -19.98
N MET A 129 -1.19 -8.12 -18.85
CA MET A 129 -1.17 -6.66 -18.83
C MET A 129 -0.21 -6.16 -17.76
N SER A 130 0.98 -5.77 -18.24
CA SER A 130 2.00 -5.03 -17.52
C SER A 130 1.38 -3.86 -16.79
N ILE A 131 1.40 -3.90 -15.46
CA ILE A 131 1.13 -2.73 -14.63
C ILE A 131 2.43 -1.92 -14.65
N ASN A 132 2.48 -0.87 -15.48
CA ASN A 132 3.44 0.21 -15.31
C ASN A 132 3.10 0.95 -14.01
N VAL A 133 3.66 0.51 -12.88
CA VAL A 133 3.86 1.39 -11.73
C VAL A 133 5.15 2.16 -11.98
N VAL A 134 5.00 3.48 -11.98
CA VAL A 134 5.99 4.55 -12.02
C VAL A 134 7.45 4.09 -11.91
N ARG A 135 8.14 4.31 -13.03
CA ARG A 135 9.59 4.31 -13.24
C ARG A 135 10.36 5.02 -12.12
N VAL A 136 11.39 4.34 -11.60
CA VAL A 136 12.60 4.96 -11.06
C VAL A 136 13.38 5.56 -12.23
#